data_AF-F0GVM2-F1
#
_entry.id   AF-F0GVM2-F1
#
_cell.length_a   1.000
_cell.length_b   1.000
_cell.length_c   1.000
_cell.angle_alpha   90.00
_cell.angle_beta   90.00
_cell.angle_gamma   90.00
#
_symmetry.space_group_name_H-M   'P 1'
#
loop_
_entity.id
_entity.type
_entity.pdbx_description
1 polymer ?
#
loop_
_entity_poly.entity_id
_entity_poly.type
_entity_poly.pdbx_seq_one_letter_code
_entity_poly.pdbx_strand_id
1 'polypeptide(L)'
;MKKILAALLFIILVPTSFASGEYKDIKEIRGDKNHYYDLAFSYHLLIVDESQIKPQANVKNDTKSEAPSTQTKGRLADDKVISELSGKSFVLSSGAGAWASFIDIKDNKGNFEIEFSDADMGHIYLASGRGQFEMKEKIDDYTYKLKVKNFERTSPEPGIYDKDSFDRDQEYLAVPHGLETSDLKNPKPVESVTLYLPFKNINEIPDDEGARAWLNMSVSEGVGKIGNELRVFAIVNGGYPFVEMVGQ
;
A
#
# COMPACT_ATOMS: atom_id res chain seq x y z
N MET A 1 -20.40 14.85 75.65
CA MET A 1 -19.25 15.64 75.16
C MET A 1 -18.47 14.81 74.15
N LYS A 2 -18.17 15.40 72.97
CA LYS A 2 -17.07 15.10 72.02
C LYS A 2 -16.91 13.64 71.53
N LYS A 3 -17.29 13.27 70.30
CA LYS A 3 -16.68 13.55 68.96
C LYS A 3 -15.61 12.51 68.54
N ILE A 4 -15.86 11.91 67.34
CA ILE A 4 -14.91 11.65 66.22
C ILE A 4 -14.01 10.38 66.35
N LEU A 5 -13.75 9.51 65.36
CA LEU A 5 -13.87 9.44 63.87
C LEU A 5 -13.86 7.95 63.44
N ALA A 6 -14.81 7.43 62.68
CA ALA A 6 -14.82 7.20 61.21
C ALA A 6 -13.69 6.33 60.60
N ALA A 7 -14.08 5.17 60.07
CA ALA A 7 -13.57 4.56 58.84
C ALA A 7 -14.59 3.49 58.38
N LEU A 8 -15.63 3.93 57.67
CA LEU A 8 -16.65 3.05 57.09
C LEU A 8 -16.42 2.96 55.58
N LEU A 9 -16.34 1.72 55.10
CA LEU A 9 -16.24 1.29 53.70
C LEU A 9 -17.04 2.19 52.74
N PHE A 10 -16.34 2.85 51.83
CA PHE A 10 -16.93 3.30 50.56
C PHE A 10 -16.63 2.23 49.50
N ILE A 11 -17.49 1.22 49.42
CA ILE A 11 -17.64 0.46 48.17
C ILE A 11 -18.50 1.37 47.28
N ILE A 12 -17.85 2.06 46.35
CA ILE A 12 -18.55 2.80 45.31
C ILE A 12 -19.21 1.76 44.41
N LEU A 13 -20.49 1.47 44.66
CA LEU A 13 -21.40 0.97 43.64
C LEU A 13 -21.56 2.08 42.61
N VAL A 14 -20.76 2.03 41.55
CA VAL A 14 -21.04 2.80 40.34
C VAL A 14 -22.32 2.20 39.75
N PRO A 15 -23.41 2.96 39.58
CA PRO A 15 -24.55 2.47 38.83
C PRO A 15 -24.12 2.32 37.37
N THR A 16 -23.91 1.10 36.91
CA THR A 16 -23.80 0.80 35.47
C THR A 16 -25.19 0.87 34.87
N SER A 17 -25.72 2.08 34.75
CA SER A 17 -26.82 2.37 33.84
C SER A 17 -26.21 2.55 32.47
N PHE A 18 -25.92 1.44 31.77
CA PHE A 18 -25.68 1.51 30.33
C PHE A 18 -27.03 1.87 29.69
N ALA A 19 -27.12 3.08 29.14
CA ALA A 19 -28.24 3.47 28.30
C ALA A 19 -28.28 2.51 27.09
N SER A 20 -29.39 1.80 26.91
CA SER A 20 -29.61 0.95 25.74
C SER A 20 -29.98 1.84 24.55
N GLY A 21 -28.99 2.46 23.92
CA GLY A 21 -29.16 3.04 22.59
C GLY A 21 -29.20 1.92 21.55
N GLU A 22 -30.10 2.01 20.57
CA GLU A 22 -30.01 1.14 19.39
C GLU A 22 -28.74 1.53 18.61
N TYR A 23 -27.77 0.61 18.54
CA TYR A 23 -26.57 0.80 17.75
C TYR A 23 -26.89 0.59 16.28
N LYS A 24 -26.57 1.58 15.45
CA LYS A 24 -26.69 1.50 13.99
C LYS A 24 -25.31 1.41 13.34
N ASP A 25 -25.24 0.65 12.25
CA ASP A 25 -24.03 0.56 11.45
C ASP A 25 -23.73 1.94 10.84
N ILE A 26 -22.46 2.37 10.90
CA ILE A 26 -22.01 3.64 10.33
C ILE A 26 -22.34 3.77 8.83
N LYS A 27 -22.48 2.63 8.13
CA LYS A 27 -22.90 2.55 6.72
C LYS A 27 -24.32 3.07 6.51
N GLU A 28 -25.24 2.80 7.45
CA GLU A 28 -26.63 3.28 7.38
C GLU A 28 -26.73 4.80 7.58
N ILE A 29 -25.79 5.40 8.31
CA ILE A 29 -25.79 6.83 8.63
C ILE A 29 -25.20 7.66 7.48
N ARG A 30 -24.21 7.13 6.75
CA ARG A 30 -23.41 7.89 5.76
C ARG A 30 -23.90 7.76 4.32
N GLY A 31 -24.60 6.68 3.98
CA GLY A 31 -25.01 6.36 2.60
C GLY A 31 -23.83 6.04 1.67
N ASP A 32 -24.12 5.39 0.53
CA ASP A 32 -23.17 4.73 -0.40
C ASP A 32 -22.06 5.60 -1.04
N LYS A 33 -21.89 6.86 -0.64
CA LYS A 33 -20.96 7.79 -1.31
C LYS A 33 -19.50 7.73 -0.84
N ASN A 34 -19.17 6.95 0.19
CA ASN A 34 -17.83 6.92 0.80
C ASN A 34 -17.16 5.53 0.85
N HIS A 35 -17.47 4.65 -0.11
CA HIS A 35 -16.97 3.27 -0.22
C HIS A 35 -15.46 3.10 0.06
N TYR A 36 -14.63 4.04 -0.36
CA TYR A 36 -13.17 3.96 -0.21
C TYR A 36 -12.65 4.32 1.20
N TYR A 37 -13.33 5.23 1.89
CA TYR A 37 -13.00 5.52 3.29
C TYR A 37 -13.43 4.35 4.18
N ASP A 38 -14.56 3.71 3.88
CA ASP A 38 -15.03 2.55 4.62
C ASP A 38 -14.15 1.29 4.36
N LEU A 39 -13.43 1.21 3.23
CA LEU A 39 -12.46 0.14 2.94
C LEU A 39 -11.25 0.18 3.90
N ALA A 40 -10.68 1.37 4.12
CA ALA A 40 -9.51 1.57 4.96
C ALA A 40 -9.81 1.40 6.47
N PHE A 41 -11.06 1.67 6.89
CA PHE A 41 -11.47 1.59 8.30
C PHE A 41 -12.20 0.29 8.70
N SER A 42 -12.42 -0.64 7.75
CA SER A 42 -13.16 -1.90 7.98
C SER A 42 -12.56 -2.85 9.03
N TYR A 43 -11.32 -2.61 9.50
CA TYR A 43 -10.68 -3.43 10.54
C TYR A 43 -10.62 -2.78 11.93
N HIS A 44 -11.27 -1.64 12.17
CA HIS A 44 -11.59 -1.19 13.53
C HIS A 44 -13.11 -1.17 13.68
N LEU A 45 -13.65 -2.09 14.48
CA LEU A 45 -15.04 -2.04 14.94
C LEU A 45 -15.26 -0.73 15.73
N LEU A 46 -15.58 0.37 15.02
CA LEU A 46 -15.95 1.64 15.62
C LEU A 46 -17.46 1.63 15.88
N ILE A 47 -17.86 1.10 17.03
CA ILE A 47 -19.18 1.34 17.60
C ILE A 47 -19.18 2.79 18.11
N VAL A 48 -19.97 3.67 17.50
CA VAL A 48 -20.11 5.06 17.94
C VAL A 48 -21.44 5.22 18.67
N ASP A 49 -21.38 5.80 19.87
CA ASP A 49 -22.56 6.24 20.61
C ASP A 49 -23.11 7.53 19.98
N GLU A 50 -24.35 7.47 19.50
CA GLU A 50 -25.05 8.56 18.82
C GLU A 50 -25.13 9.84 19.68
N SER A 51 -25.10 9.72 21.01
CA SER A 51 -25.12 10.85 21.94
C SER A 51 -23.85 11.71 21.91
N GLN A 52 -22.76 11.21 21.31
CA GLN A 52 -21.48 11.93 21.15
C GLN A 52 -21.44 12.78 19.88
N ILE A 53 -22.38 12.59 18.94
CA ILE A 53 -22.48 13.40 17.72
C ILE A 53 -23.38 14.61 18.00
N LYS A 54 -22.80 15.73 18.43
CA LYS A 54 -23.53 17.00 18.46
C LYS A 54 -23.71 17.49 17.02
N PRO A 55 -24.95 17.72 16.53
CA PRO A 55 -25.15 18.33 15.22
C PRO A 55 -24.63 19.77 15.26
N GLN A 56 -23.64 20.11 14.43
CA GLN A 56 -23.45 21.52 14.06
C GLN A 56 -24.56 21.89 13.08
N ALA A 57 -25.38 22.85 13.50
CA ALA A 57 -26.50 23.37 12.75
C ALA A 57 -26.06 24.08 11.46
N ASN A 58 -26.77 23.77 10.36
CA ASN A 58 -27.01 24.57 9.16
C ASN A 58 -25.85 25.41 8.60
N VAL A 59 -25.14 24.84 7.61
CA VAL A 59 -24.58 25.64 6.50
C VAL A 59 -25.57 25.56 5.34
N LYS A 60 -26.37 26.62 5.18
CA LYS A 60 -27.15 26.84 3.95
C LYS A 60 -26.17 27.15 2.81
N ASN A 61 -26.09 26.28 1.81
CA ASN A 61 -25.49 26.61 0.52
C ASN A 61 -26.61 26.89 -0.49
N ASP A 62 -27.11 28.12 -0.48
CA ASP A 62 -27.77 28.71 -1.64
C ASP A 62 -26.68 29.21 -2.60
N THR A 63 -26.27 28.40 -3.57
CA THR A 63 -25.67 28.94 -4.81
C THR A 63 -25.98 28.04 -5.99
N LYS A 64 -26.83 28.60 -6.86
CA LYS A 64 -27.11 28.26 -8.26
C LYS A 64 -25.98 27.46 -8.93
N SER A 65 -26.24 26.18 -9.20
CA SER A 65 -25.39 25.32 -10.01
C SER A 65 -25.51 25.74 -11.48
N GLU A 66 -24.51 26.45 -11.98
CA GLU A 66 -24.17 26.37 -13.40
C GLU A 66 -23.60 24.98 -13.69
N ALA A 67 -24.04 24.38 -14.80
CA ALA A 67 -23.79 22.99 -15.13
C ALA A 67 -22.29 22.70 -15.33
N PRO A 68 -21.70 21.72 -14.62
CA PRO A 68 -20.36 21.24 -14.95
C PRO A 68 -20.42 20.38 -16.21
N SER A 69 -19.66 20.81 -17.20
CA SER A 69 -19.37 20.08 -18.43
C SER A 69 -18.80 18.69 -18.14
N THR A 70 -19.08 17.79 -19.07
CA THR A 70 -18.75 16.37 -19.12
C THR A 70 -17.26 16.11 -18.85
N GLN A 71 -16.88 15.89 -17.59
CA GLN A 71 -15.62 15.24 -17.23
C GLN A 71 -15.88 13.82 -16.71
N THR A 72 -15.19 12.89 -17.37
CA THR A 72 -15.32 11.44 -17.35
C THR A 72 -15.12 10.86 -15.96
N LYS A 73 -16.17 10.21 -15.44
CA LYS A 73 -16.22 9.49 -14.15
C LYS A 73 -15.08 8.48 -13.92
N GLY A 74 -14.40 8.02 -14.98
CA GLY A 74 -13.23 7.12 -14.92
C GLY A 74 -11.94 7.78 -14.45
N ARG A 75 -11.59 8.97 -14.96
CA ARG A 75 -10.30 9.62 -14.69
C ARG A 75 -10.11 10.02 -13.21
N LEU A 76 -11.21 10.42 -12.56
CA LEU A 76 -11.24 10.76 -11.13
C LEU A 76 -11.00 9.55 -10.21
N ALA A 77 -11.38 8.34 -10.64
CA ALA A 77 -11.12 7.11 -9.88
C ALA A 77 -9.67 6.65 -10.07
N ASP A 78 -9.14 6.81 -11.29
CA ASP A 78 -7.77 6.45 -11.66
C ASP A 78 -6.71 7.30 -10.94
N ASP A 79 -6.93 8.62 -10.89
CA ASP A 79 -6.06 9.56 -10.16
C ASP A 79 -6.03 9.27 -8.65
N LYS A 80 -7.12 8.69 -8.13
CA LYS A 80 -7.24 8.36 -6.71
C LYS A 80 -6.40 7.16 -6.31
N VAL A 81 -6.39 6.09 -7.13
CA VAL A 81 -5.57 4.90 -6.85
C VAL A 81 -4.08 5.25 -6.83
N ILE A 82 -3.60 6.02 -7.81
CA ILE A 82 -2.20 6.49 -7.82
C ILE A 82 -1.91 7.39 -6.60
N SER A 83 -2.84 8.28 -6.24
CA SER A 83 -2.69 9.14 -5.06
C SER A 83 -2.57 8.35 -3.76
N GLU A 84 -3.27 7.22 -3.64
CA GLU A 84 -3.20 6.34 -2.46
C GLU A 84 -1.83 5.65 -2.34
N LEU A 85 -1.08 5.50 -3.43
CA LEU A 85 0.29 4.98 -3.38
C LEU A 85 1.31 5.98 -2.82
N SER A 86 0.97 7.28 -2.80
CA SER A 86 1.89 8.34 -2.38
C SER A 86 2.45 8.10 -0.98
N GLY A 87 3.78 8.09 -0.87
CA GLY A 87 4.49 7.88 0.39
C GLY A 87 4.59 6.43 0.84
N LYS A 88 4.12 5.47 0.04
CA LYS A 88 4.30 4.03 0.30
C LYS A 88 5.65 3.55 -0.25
N SER A 89 6.24 2.61 0.48
CA SER A 89 7.40 1.86 0.06
C SER A 89 7.02 0.41 -0.18
N PHE A 90 7.65 -0.23 -1.16
CA PHE A 90 7.41 -1.62 -1.52
C PHE A 90 8.74 -2.37 -1.56
N VAL A 91 8.71 -3.64 -1.16
CA VAL A 91 9.88 -4.52 -1.15
C VAL A 91 9.61 -5.78 -1.95
N LEU A 92 10.58 -6.15 -2.78
CA LEU A 92 10.75 -7.49 -3.35
C LEU A 92 12.04 -8.05 -2.76
N SER A 93 12.03 -9.26 -2.21
CA SER A 93 13.24 -9.86 -1.65
C SER A 93 13.27 -11.38 -1.77
N SER A 94 14.48 -11.93 -1.67
CA SER A 94 14.75 -13.39 -1.64
C SER A 94 14.16 -14.17 -0.46
N GLY A 95 13.38 -13.53 0.43
CA GLY A 95 12.84 -14.13 1.66
C GLY A 95 13.87 -14.33 2.77
N ALA A 96 15.08 -14.81 2.45
CA ALA A 96 16.23 -14.87 3.37
C ALA A 96 16.97 -13.53 3.53
N GLY A 97 16.60 -12.53 2.72
CA GLY A 97 17.20 -11.19 2.76
C GLY A 97 18.59 -11.10 2.14
N ALA A 98 19.00 -12.08 1.32
CA ALA A 98 20.27 -12.04 0.59
C ALA A 98 20.31 -10.88 -0.41
N TRP A 99 19.20 -10.70 -1.13
CA TRP A 99 18.95 -9.58 -2.01
C TRP A 99 17.56 -8.98 -1.82
N ALA A 100 17.44 -7.69 -2.16
CA ALA A 100 16.18 -6.98 -2.19
C ALA A 100 16.15 -5.83 -3.21
N SER A 101 14.96 -5.55 -3.72
CA SER A 101 14.62 -4.31 -4.43
C SER A 101 13.58 -3.53 -3.63
N PHE A 102 13.74 -2.22 -3.56
CA PHE A 102 12.85 -1.30 -2.86
C PHE A 102 12.30 -0.26 -3.84
N ILE A 103 10.98 -0.04 -3.83
CA ILE A 103 10.33 1.03 -4.58
C ILE A 103 9.74 2.02 -3.59
N ASP A 104 10.09 3.29 -3.70
CA ASP A 104 9.49 4.38 -2.94
C ASP A 104 8.64 5.27 -3.85
N ILE A 105 7.34 5.37 -3.58
CA ILE A 105 6.46 6.29 -4.28
C ILE A 105 6.54 7.66 -3.61
N LYS A 106 7.07 8.65 -4.32
CA LYS A 106 7.42 9.97 -3.76
C LYS A 106 6.25 10.95 -3.72
N ASP A 107 5.28 10.81 -4.62
CA ASP A 107 4.16 11.73 -4.71
C ASP A 107 2.87 11.10 -5.24
N ASN A 108 1.80 11.90 -5.22
CA ASN A 108 0.47 11.53 -5.71
C ASN A 108 0.35 11.47 -7.23
N LYS A 109 1.44 11.67 -7.97
CA LYS A 109 1.50 11.52 -9.43
C LYS A 109 2.15 10.20 -9.83
N GLY A 110 2.50 9.36 -8.85
CA GLY A 110 3.10 8.04 -9.07
C GLY A 110 4.59 8.10 -9.40
N ASN A 111 5.27 9.24 -9.15
CA ASN A 111 6.72 9.28 -9.28
C ASN A 111 7.36 8.34 -8.24
N PHE A 112 8.32 7.54 -8.67
CA PHE A 112 8.97 6.57 -7.81
C PHE A 112 10.49 6.58 -7.97
N GLU A 113 11.18 6.16 -6.92
CA GLU A 113 12.57 5.73 -6.95
C GLU A 113 12.62 4.24 -6.68
N ILE A 114 13.59 3.55 -7.26
CA ILE A 114 13.82 2.13 -7.06
C ILE A 114 15.30 1.86 -6.85
N GLU A 115 15.62 0.98 -5.91
CA GLU A 115 16.97 0.53 -5.62
C GLU A 115 16.99 -0.99 -5.52
N PHE A 116 18.07 -1.62 -5.97
CA PHE A 116 18.34 -3.05 -5.85
C PHE A 116 19.74 -3.25 -5.28
N SER A 117 19.85 -4.23 -4.38
CA SER A 117 21.11 -4.70 -3.83
C SER A 117 21.09 -6.21 -3.64
N ASP A 118 22.13 -6.88 -4.10
CA ASP A 118 22.49 -8.26 -3.79
C ASP A 118 23.97 -8.31 -3.44
N ALA A 119 24.32 -9.10 -2.43
CA ALA A 119 25.69 -9.23 -1.98
C ALA A 119 26.04 -10.69 -1.73
N ASP A 120 27.12 -11.13 -2.35
CA ASP A 120 27.78 -12.39 -2.03
C ASP A 120 29.19 -12.15 -1.45
N MET A 121 29.96 -13.23 -1.29
CA MET A 121 31.28 -13.18 -0.66
C MET A 121 32.33 -12.38 -1.45
N GLY A 122 32.15 -12.19 -2.76
CA GLY A 122 33.14 -11.53 -3.63
C GLY A 122 32.57 -10.42 -4.51
N HIS A 123 31.25 -10.32 -4.61
CA HIS A 123 30.55 -9.37 -5.46
C HIS A 123 29.42 -8.68 -4.72
N ILE A 124 29.16 -7.44 -5.12
CA ILE A 124 27.93 -6.72 -4.81
C ILE A 124 27.29 -6.24 -6.10
N TYR A 125 26.03 -6.60 -6.30
CA TYR A 125 25.22 -6.19 -7.44
C TYR A 125 24.31 -5.04 -7.04
N LEU A 126 24.35 -3.95 -7.80
CA LEU A 126 23.66 -2.71 -7.47
C LEU A 126 22.91 -2.19 -8.68
N ALA A 127 21.72 -1.65 -8.48
CA ALA A 127 21.07 -0.82 -9.49
C ALA A 127 20.12 0.16 -8.83
N SER A 128 20.00 1.34 -9.42
CA SER A 128 19.02 2.32 -8.98
C SER A 128 18.45 3.09 -10.17
N GLY A 129 17.21 3.54 -10.00
CA GLY A 129 16.52 4.31 -11.01
C GLY A 129 15.34 5.08 -10.45
N ARG A 130 14.71 5.85 -11.32
CA ARG A 130 13.48 6.59 -11.03
C ARG A 130 12.55 6.51 -12.21
N GLY A 131 11.26 6.63 -11.97
CA GLY A 131 10.25 6.61 -13.02
C GLY A 131 8.92 7.13 -12.52
N GLN A 132 7.88 6.88 -13.31
CA GLN A 132 6.52 7.24 -12.96
C GLN A 132 5.57 6.08 -13.28
N PHE A 133 4.74 5.68 -12.32
CA PHE A 133 3.57 4.85 -12.57
C PHE A 133 2.41 5.72 -13.05
N GLU A 134 1.83 5.35 -14.19
CA GLU A 134 0.63 5.97 -14.73
C GLU A 134 -0.46 4.91 -14.88
N MET A 135 -1.70 5.25 -14.57
CA MET A 135 -2.81 4.32 -14.77
C MET A 135 -2.96 3.98 -16.26
N LYS A 136 -2.91 2.69 -16.59
CA LYS A 136 -3.12 2.20 -17.96
C LYS A 136 -4.52 1.65 -18.15
N GLU A 137 -4.97 0.81 -17.21
CA GLU A 137 -6.23 0.07 -17.32
C GLU A 137 -6.71 -0.39 -15.94
N LYS A 138 -8.01 -0.30 -15.66
CA LYS A 138 -8.65 -1.01 -14.55
C LYS A 138 -9.10 -2.38 -15.05
N ILE A 139 -8.59 -3.46 -14.45
CA ILE A 139 -8.93 -4.84 -14.83
C ILE A 139 -10.17 -5.30 -14.06
N ASP A 140 -10.17 -5.13 -12.74
CA ASP A 140 -11.30 -5.38 -11.85
C ASP A 140 -11.27 -4.41 -10.66
N ASP A 141 -12.14 -4.59 -9.67
CA ASP A 141 -12.24 -3.69 -8.52
C ASP A 141 -10.99 -3.65 -7.62
N TYR A 142 -10.14 -4.67 -7.70
CA TYR A 142 -8.93 -4.83 -6.88
C TYR A 142 -7.66 -4.97 -7.73
N THR A 143 -7.74 -4.80 -9.05
CA THR A 143 -6.65 -5.09 -9.99
C THR A 143 -6.56 -4.02 -11.06
N TYR A 144 -5.37 -3.45 -11.18
CA TYR A 144 -5.08 -2.37 -12.11
C TYR A 144 -3.78 -2.66 -12.86
N LYS A 145 -3.70 -2.21 -14.11
CA LYS A 145 -2.46 -2.21 -14.87
C LYS A 145 -1.86 -0.82 -14.83
N LEU A 146 -0.60 -0.73 -14.42
CA LEU A 146 0.15 0.51 -14.39
C LEU A 146 1.18 0.51 -15.51
N LYS A 147 1.28 1.61 -16.24
CA LYS A 147 2.38 1.85 -17.19
C LYS A 147 3.59 2.40 -16.43
N VAL A 148 4.78 1.92 -16.77
CA VAL A 148 6.04 2.52 -16.30
C VAL A 148 6.48 3.56 -17.33
N LYS A 149 6.62 4.81 -16.90
CA LYS A 149 7.01 5.95 -17.76
C LYS A 149 8.28 6.59 -17.28
N ASN A 150 9.01 7.16 -18.27
CA ASN A 150 10.18 7.99 -18.05
C ASN A 150 11.20 7.34 -17.11
N PHE A 151 11.36 6.02 -17.22
CA PHE A 151 12.35 5.33 -16.41
C PHE A 151 13.74 5.83 -16.78
N GLU A 152 14.49 6.25 -15.77
CA GLU A 152 15.85 6.73 -15.88
C GLU A 152 16.69 6.01 -14.82
N ARG A 153 17.81 5.42 -15.26
CA ARG A 153 18.81 4.86 -14.35
C ARG A 153 19.53 5.99 -13.62
N THR A 154 19.71 5.84 -12.31
CA THR A 154 20.43 6.79 -11.46
C THR A 154 21.74 6.22 -10.91
N SER A 155 21.92 4.89 -10.96
CA SER A 155 23.21 4.25 -10.72
C SER A 155 24.21 4.54 -11.86
N PRO A 156 25.51 4.26 -11.72
CA PRO A 156 26.49 4.27 -12.81
C PRO A 156 26.12 3.40 -14.02
N GLU A 157 26.90 3.52 -15.10
CA GLU A 157 26.74 2.66 -16.28
C GLU A 157 26.87 1.18 -15.90
N PRO A 158 26.16 0.26 -16.59
CA PRO A 158 26.26 -1.15 -16.28
C PRO A 158 27.68 -1.69 -16.48
N GLY A 159 28.17 -2.47 -15.52
CA GLY A 159 29.51 -3.04 -15.55
C GLY A 159 30.14 -3.17 -14.18
N ILE A 160 31.39 -3.64 -14.17
CA ILE A 160 32.18 -3.89 -12.95
C ILE A 160 33.06 -2.68 -12.66
N TYR A 161 33.06 -2.27 -11.40
CA TYR A 161 33.78 -1.13 -10.85
C TYR A 161 34.73 -1.57 -9.73
N ASP A 162 35.54 -0.61 -9.26
CA ASP A 162 36.49 -0.82 -8.16
C ASP A 162 35.82 -1.43 -6.94
N LYS A 163 36.61 -2.21 -6.20
CA LYS A 163 36.12 -2.91 -5.02
C LYS A 163 35.61 -1.97 -3.94
N ASP A 164 34.61 -2.44 -3.20
CA ASP A 164 34.11 -1.73 -2.02
C ASP A 164 35.07 -1.85 -0.82
N SER A 165 34.67 -1.31 0.34
CA SER A 165 35.48 -1.37 1.57
C SER A 165 35.64 -2.79 2.15
N PHE A 166 34.97 -3.79 1.58
CA PHE A 166 35.02 -5.19 1.97
C PHE A 166 35.73 -6.07 0.94
N ASP A 167 36.46 -5.46 -0.01
CA ASP A 167 37.21 -6.14 -1.08
C ASP A 167 36.30 -6.90 -2.08
N ARG A 168 35.04 -6.46 -2.23
CA ARG A 168 34.07 -7.05 -3.18
C ARG A 168 33.98 -6.22 -4.45
N ASP A 169 33.94 -6.89 -5.61
CA ASP A 169 33.73 -6.23 -6.89
C ASP A 169 32.32 -5.62 -6.94
N GLN A 170 32.22 -4.35 -7.35
CA GLN A 170 30.94 -3.66 -7.48
C GLN A 170 30.41 -3.79 -8.91
N GLU A 171 29.32 -4.50 -9.12
CA GLU A 171 28.68 -4.66 -10.42
C GLU A 171 27.37 -3.86 -10.48
N TYR A 172 27.31 -2.87 -11.36
CA TYR A 172 26.08 -2.12 -11.60
C TYR A 172 25.27 -2.77 -12.71
N LEU A 173 23.98 -3.03 -12.46
CA LEU A 173 23.04 -3.59 -13.42
C LEU A 173 22.30 -2.48 -14.18
N ALA A 174 21.78 -2.80 -15.37
CA ALA A 174 21.06 -1.84 -16.21
C ALA A 174 19.69 -1.43 -15.64
N VAL A 175 19.02 -2.36 -14.97
CA VAL A 175 17.68 -2.18 -14.41
C VAL A 175 17.61 -2.89 -13.06
N PRO A 176 17.04 -2.28 -12.02
CA PRO A 176 16.83 -2.94 -10.73
C PRO A 176 15.94 -4.18 -10.86
N HIS A 177 16.33 -5.24 -10.17
CA HIS A 177 15.66 -6.54 -10.24
C HIS A 177 14.17 -6.44 -9.87
N GLY A 178 13.33 -7.13 -10.61
CA GLY A 178 11.87 -7.08 -10.54
C GLY A 178 11.22 -6.04 -11.45
N LEU A 179 11.96 -5.06 -12.00
CA LEU A 179 11.40 -4.07 -12.95
C LEU A 179 11.92 -4.26 -14.39
N GLU A 180 12.70 -5.30 -14.63
CA GLU A 180 13.28 -5.65 -15.93
C GLU A 180 12.39 -6.58 -16.75
N THR A 181 12.57 -6.53 -18.06
CA THR A 181 12.06 -7.52 -19.02
C THR A 181 12.76 -8.86 -18.85
N SER A 182 12.08 -9.96 -19.17
CA SER A 182 12.64 -11.32 -19.11
C SER A 182 13.81 -11.60 -20.08
N ASP A 183 14.19 -10.66 -20.95
CA ASP A 183 15.41 -10.78 -21.78
C ASP A 183 16.67 -10.52 -20.94
N LEU A 184 17.25 -11.61 -20.43
CA LEU A 184 18.45 -11.59 -19.60
C LEU A 184 19.70 -11.05 -20.32
N LYS A 185 19.73 -11.02 -21.66
CA LYS A 185 20.90 -10.53 -22.41
C LYS A 185 20.89 -9.02 -22.60
N ASN A 186 19.71 -8.41 -22.54
CA ASN A 186 19.53 -6.97 -22.74
C ASN A 186 18.36 -6.48 -21.87
N PRO A 187 18.52 -6.51 -20.54
CA PRO A 187 17.45 -6.15 -19.63
C PRO A 187 17.06 -4.68 -19.83
N LYS A 188 15.76 -4.44 -20.02
CA LYS A 188 15.15 -3.12 -20.14
C LYS A 188 14.04 -2.97 -19.11
N PRO A 189 13.67 -1.74 -18.71
CA PRO A 189 12.51 -1.54 -17.86
C PRO A 189 11.25 -2.10 -18.53
N VAL A 190 10.40 -2.77 -17.78
CA VAL A 190 9.11 -3.25 -18.30
C VAL A 190 8.20 -2.08 -18.67
N GLU A 191 7.35 -2.28 -19.67
CA GLU A 191 6.39 -1.24 -20.08
C GLU A 191 5.24 -1.07 -19.07
N SER A 192 4.91 -2.13 -18.34
CA SER A 192 3.80 -2.13 -17.41
C SER A 192 3.93 -3.21 -16.34
N VAL A 193 3.32 -2.95 -15.20
CA VAL A 193 3.18 -3.85 -14.05
C VAL A 193 1.70 -3.97 -13.67
N THR A 194 1.36 -4.97 -12.87
CA THR A 194 0.01 -5.13 -12.31
C THR A 194 0.00 -4.71 -10.85
N LEU A 195 -0.88 -3.79 -10.49
CA LEU A 195 -1.16 -3.40 -9.11
C LEU A 195 -2.35 -4.20 -8.60
N TYR A 196 -2.17 -4.87 -7.48
CA TYR A 196 -3.22 -5.47 -6.68
C TYR A 196 -3.46 -4.63 -5.44
N LEU A 197 -4.73 -4.29 -5.22
CA LEU A 197 -5.17 -3.58 -4.02
C LEU A 197 -5.33 -4.57 -2.85
N PRO A 198 -5.39 -4.08 -1.60
CA PRO A 198 -5.92 -4.85 -0.49
C PRO A 198 -7.28 -5.48 -0.85
N PHE A 199 -7.58 -6.61 -0.23
CA PHE A 199 -8.74 -7.47 -0.48
C PHE A 199 -8.67 -8.35 -1.75
N LYS A 200 -7.63 -8.24 -2.59
CA LYS A 200 -7.44 -9.19 -3.70
C LYS A 200 -7.15 -10.59 -3.15
N ASN A 201 -7.88 -11.58 -3.66
CA ASN A 201 -7.62 -12.98 -3.37
C ASN A 201 -6.41 -13.48 -4.16
N ILE A 202 -5.38 -13.99 -3.48
CA ILE A 202 -4.11 -14.46 -4.05
C ILE A 202 -4.36 -15.60 -5.06
N ASN A 203 -5.39 -16.42 -4.89
CA ASN A 203 -5.69 -17.50 -5.83
C ASN A 203 -6.24 -17.01 -7.17
N GLU A 204 -6.73 -15.76 -7.22
CA GLU A 204 -7.19 -15.12 -8.46
C GLU A 204 -6.06 -14.39 -9.21
N ILE A 205 -4.89 -14.25 -8.58
CA ILE A 205 -3.71 -13.66 -9.22
C ILE A 205 -3.15 -14.70 -10.22
N PRO A 206 -2.88 -14.33 -11.50
CA PRO A 206 -2.18 -15.21 -12.43
C PRO A 206 -0.88 -15.73 -11.82
N ASP A 207 -0.60 -17.03 -11.97
CA ASP A 207 0.62 -17.65 -11.39
C ASP A 207 1.79 -17.63 -12.37
N ASP A 208 1.87 -16.58 -13.18
CA ASP A 208 2.93 -16.42 -14.17
C ASP A 208 4.27 -16.38 -13.44
N GLU A 209 5.21 -17.25 -13.84
CA GLU A 209 6.54 -17.37 -13.23
C GLU A 209 6.51 -17.62 -11.70
N GLY A 210 5.42 -18.18 -11.17
CA GLY A 210 5.27 -18.51 -9.75
C GLY A 210 4.90 -17.32 -8.85
N ALA A 211 4.30 -16.26 -9.42
CA ALA A 211 3.93 -15.04 -8.70
C ALA A 211 3.18 -15.30 -7.39
N ARG A 212 2.28 -16.29 -7.33
CA ARG A 212 1.53 -16.58 -6.08
C ARG A 212 2.42 -17.16 -5.01
N ALA A 213 3.40 -18.00 -5.38
CA ALA A 213 4.34 -18.59 -4.43
C ALA A 213 5.23 -17.50 -3.83
N TRP A 214 5.81 -16.67 -4.69
CA TRP A 214 6.61 -15.52 -4.26
C TRP A 214 5.80 -14.55 -3.40
N LEU A 215 4.56 -14.24 -3.78
CA LEU A 215 3.71 -13.35 -3.01
C LEU A 215 3.43 -13.93 -1.62
N ASN A 216 3.07 -15.22 -1.53
CA ASN A 216 2.86 -15.90 -0.25
C ASN A 216 4.11 -15.95 0.64
N MET A 217 5.31 -15.94 0.05
CA MET A 217 6.56 -15.84 0.81
C MET A 217 6.83 -14.40 1.29
N SER A 218 6.40 -13.41 0.52
CA SER A 218 6.64 -11.98 0.81
C SER A 218 5.62 -11.37 1.79
N VAL A 219 4.40 -11.92 1.92
CA VAL A 219 3.39 -11.43 2.87
C VAL A 219 3.25 -12.31 4.11
N SER A 220 3.32 -11.70 5.29
CA SER A 220 3.05 -12.38 6.57
C SER A 220 1.55 -12.48 6.87
N GLU A 221 1.13 -13.56 7.52
CA GLU A 221 -0.24 -13.75 7.99
C GLU A 221 -0.59 -12.72 9.09
N GLY A 222 -1.80 -12.17 9.04
CA GLY A 222 -2.32 -11.15 9.96
C GLY A 222 -1.93 -9.71 9.60
N VAL A 223 -0.79 -9.51 8.93
CA VAL A 223 -0.28 -8.18 8.56
C VAL A 223 -0.37 -7.97 7.04
N GLY A 224 0.32 -8.80 6.25
CA GLY A 224 0.31 -8.73 4.79
C GLY A 224 -0.89 -9.42 4.15
N LYS A 225 -1.48 -10.41 4.82
CA LYS A 225 -2.68 -11.14 4.36
C LYS A 225 -3.51 -11.72 5.50
N ILE A 226 -4.77 -12.05 5.23
CA ILE A 226 -5.58 -12.96 6.06
C ILE A 226 -6.07 -14.12 5.18
N GLY A 227 -5.65 -15.33 5.51
CA GLY A 227 -5.88 -16.51 4.68
C GLY A 227 -5.26 -16.33 3.29
N ASN A 228 -6.10 -16.18 2.28
CA ASN A 228 -5.69 -15.93 0.89
C ASN A 228 -5.99 -14.51 0.41
N GLU A 229 -6.40 -13.61 1.30
CA GLU A 229 -6.76 -12.24 0.94
C GLU A 229 -5.63 -11.28 1.32
N LEU A 230 -5.18 -10.45 0.38
CA LEU A 230 -4.18 -9.42 0.64
C LEU A 230 -4.71 -8.35 1.61
N ARG A 231 -3.86 -7.89 2.51
CA ARG A 231 -4.13 -6.76 3.42
C ARG A 231 -3.36 -5.50 3.05
N VAL A 232 -2.47 -5.62 2.08
CA VAL A 232 -1.51 -4.61 1.63
C VAL A 232 -1.56 -4.49 0.11
N PHE A 233 -1.01 -3.40 -0.42
CA PHE A 233 -0.84 -3.27 -1.87
C PHE A 233 0.30 -4.18 -2.37
N ALA A 234 0.18 -4.69 -3.60
CA ALA A 234 1.24 -5.42 -4.27
C ALA A 234 1.41 -4.96 -5.72
N ILE A 235 2.64 -4.66 -6.13
CA ILE A 235 3.01 -4.35 -7.51
C ILE A 235 3.75 -5.57 -8.07
N VAL A 236 3.23 -6.16 -9.14
CA VAL A 236 3.73 -7.44 -9.67
C VAL A 236 4.15 -7.28 -11.11
N ASN A 237 5.36 -7.75 -11.39
CA ASN A 237 5.90 -7.92 -12.73
C ASN A 237 6.23 -9.41 -12.95
N GLY A 238 5.40 -10.14 -13.70
CA GLY A 238 5.56 -11.59 -13.85
C GLY A 238 5.65 -12.28 -12.48
N GLY A 239 6.75 -13.00 -12.22
CA GLY A 239 7.00 -13.71 -10.97
C GLY A 239 7.51 -12.84 -9.80
N TYR A 240 7.61 -11.52 -9.97
CA TYR A 240 8.28 -10.63 -9.02
C TYR A 240 7.29 -9.67 -8.32
N PRO A 241 6.78 -10.04 -7.12
CA PRO A 241 5.88 -9.21 -6.34
C PRO A 241 6.64 -8.26 -5.39
N PHE A 242 6.53 -6.97 -5.64
CA PHE A 242 6.84 -5.91 -4.69
C PHE A 242 5.65 -5.72 -3.75
N VAL A 243 5.84 -5.97 -2.47
CA VAL A 243 4.79 -5.90 -1.45
C VAL A 243 4.98 -4.62 -0.63
N GLU A 244 3.90 -3.91 -0.36
CA GLU A 244 3.94 -2.72 0.49
C GLU A 244 4.53 -3.04 1.87
N MET A 245 5.48 -2.21 2.28
CA MET A 245 6.07 -2.26 3.61
C MET A 245 5.11 -1.58 4.60
N VAL A 246 4.41 -2.38 5.38
CA VAL A 246 3.62 -1.93 6.54
C VAL A 246 4.41 -2.23 7.82
N GLY A 247 4.40 -1.29 8.77
CA GLY A 247 5.26 -1.30 9.97
C GLY A 247 5.52 -2.69 10.54
N GLN A 248 6.79 -3.09 10.49
CA GLN A 248 7.31 -4.31 11.13
C GLN A 248 7.42 -4.13 12.65
#